data_AF-A0A059PCP4-F1
#
_entry.id   AF-A0A059PCP4-F1
#
_cell.length_a   1.000
_cell.length_b   1.000
_cell.length_c   1.000
_cell.angle_alpha   90.00
_cell.angle_beta   90.00
_cell.angle_gamma   90.00
#
_symmetry.space_group_name_H-M   'P 1'
#
loop_
_entity.id
_entity.type
_entity.pdbx_description
1 polymer ?
#
loop_
_entity_poly.entity_id
_entity_poly.type
_entity_poly.pdbx_seq_one_letter_code
_entity_poly.pdbx_strand_id
1 'polypeptide(L)' 'YQFKSYCYYINGTQRMRHVSRNIYNQEEFVRYDSDVGEFRAVTELGRRHAKYWNSQKDILERKRAVI' A
#
# COMPACT_ATOMS: atom_id res chain seq x y z
N TYR A 1 13.32 -9.85 -3.04
CA TYR A 1 12.33 -8.77 -2.90
C TYR A 1 11.09 -9.15 -3.69
N GLN A 2 9.90 -8.95 -3.15
CA GLN A 2 8.63 -9.19 -3.84
C GLN A 2 7.71 -7.99 -3.67
N PHE A 3 7.06 -7.60 -4.76
CA PHE A 3 5.96 -6.64 -4.75
C PHE A 3 4.68 -7.38 -5.11
N LYS A 4 3.65 -7.30 -4.25
CA LYS A 4 2.35 -7.91 -4.51
C LYS A 4 1.27 -6.84 -4.48
N SER A 5 0.52 -6.73 -5.57
CA SER A 5 -0.61 -5.82 -5.70
C SER A 5 -1.89 -6.64 -5.75
N TYR A 6 -2.77 -6.44 -4.77
CA TYR A 6 -4.05 -7.12 -4.65
C TYR A 6 -5.19 -6.13 -4.88
N CYS A 7 -6.24 -6.62 -5.53
CA CYS A 7 -7.50 -5.91 -5.72
C CYS A 7 -8.61 -6.79 -5.17
N TYR A 8 -9.36 -6.29 -4.19
CA TYR A 8 -10.48 -6.98 -3.58
C TYR A 8 -11.77 -6.28 -3.99
N TYR A 9 -12.68 -7.02 -4.60
CA TYR A 9 -13.99 -6.55 -5.04
C TYR A 9 -15.03 -7.00 -4.00
N ILE A 10 -15.72 -6.04 -3.38
CA ILE A 10 -16.73 -6.28 -2.34
C ILE A 10 -18.10 -5.97 -2.95
N ASN A 11 -19.03 -6.93 -2.85
CA ASN A 11 -20.37 -6.85 -3.44
C ASN A 11 -20.34 -6.57 -4.95
N GLY A 12 -19.59 -7.39 -5.70
CA GLY A 12 -19.33 -7.12 -7.11
C GLY A 12 -18.35 -5.95 -7.28
N THR A 13 -18.68 -4.97 -8.12
CA THR A 13 -17.82 -3.79 -8.36
C THR A 13 -18.19 -2.58 -7.50
N GLN A 14 -19.11 -2.72 -6.56
CA GLN A 14 -19.63 -1.59 -5.78
C GLN A 14 -18.58 -0.96 -4.86
N ARG A 15 -17.62 -1.75 -4.37
CA ARG A 15 -16.45 -1.26 -3.64
C ARG A 15 -15.21 -2.06 -4.02
N MET A 16 -14.15 -1.36 -4.40
CA MET A 16 -12.85 -1.94 -4.70
C MET A 16 -11.84 -1.51 -3.62
N ARG A 17 -11.09 -2.47 -3.07
CA ARG A 17 -10.00 -2.22 -2.14
C ARG A 17 -8.68 -2.64 -2.78
N HIS A 18 -7.78 -1.68 -2.96
CA HIS A 18 -6.43 -1.90 -3.45
C HIS A 18 -5.45 -2.05 -2.28
N VAL A 19 -4.64 -3.12 -2.31
CA VAL A 19 -3.61 -3.34 -1.31
C VAL A 19 -2.28 -3.65 -2.00
N SER A 20 -1.28 -2.81 -1.79
CA SER A 20 0.09 -3.07 -2.24
C SER A 20 0.98 -3.49 -1.07
N ARG A 21 1.64 -4.65 -1.19
CA ARG A 21 2.53 -5.21 -0.16
C ARG A 21 3.96 -5.29 -0.70
N ASN A 22 4.90 -4.72 0.04
CA ASN A 22 6.33 -4.83 -0.23
C ASN A 22 6.96 -5.82 0.75
N ILE A 23 7.59 -6.86 0.22
CA ILE A 23 8.03 -8.03 0.97
C ILE A 23 9.53 -8.25 0.73
N TYR A 24 10.29 -8.37 1.80
CA TYR A 24 11.71 -8.67 1.79
C TYR A 24 11.97 -9.89 2.69
N ASN A 25 12.74 -10.87 2.21
CA ASN A 25 12.97 -12.14 2.93
C ASN A 25 11.69 -12.80 3.46
N GLN A 26 10.63 -12.84 2.64
CA GLN A 26 9.30 -13.36 2.99
C GLN A 26 8.54 -12.57 4.07
N GLU A 27 9.15 -11.52 4.64
CA GLU A 27 8.54 -10.61 5.60
C GLU A 27 8.02 -9.35 4.91
N GLU A 28 6.77 -9.01 5.16
CA GLU A 28 6.21 -7.75 4.67
C GLU A 28 6.72 -6.59 5.53
N PHE A 29 7.36 -5.60 4.90
CA PHE A 29 7.91 -4.46 5.64
C PHE A 29 7.10 -3.17 5.46
N VAL A 30 6.43 -2.98 4.31
CA VAL A 30 5.54 -1.81 4.07
C VAL A 30 4.32 -2.20 3.25
N ARG A 31 3.17 -1.66 3.65
CA ARG A 31 1.87 -1.82 2.97
C ARG A 31 1.27 -0.48 2.59
N TYR A 32 0.66 -0.40 1.41
CA TYR A 32 -0.35 0.61 1.09
C TYR A 32 -1.72 -0.07 1.08
N ASP A 33 -2.72 0.60 1.65
CA ASP A 33 -4.11 0.14 1.70
C ASP A 33 -5.02 1.29 1.30
N SER A 34 -5.84 1.11 0.26
CA SER A 34 -6.72 2.18 -0.24
C SER A 34 -7.74 2.64 0.79
N ASP A 35 -8.17 1.74 1.70
CA ASP A 35 -9.08 2.09 2.79
C ASP A 35 -8.42 3.01 3.83
N VAL A 36 -7.09 2.97 3.94
CA VAL A 36 -6.30 3.81 4.86
C VAL A 36 -5.76 5.06 4.14
N GLY A 37 -5.46 4.94 2.85
CA GLY A 37 -4.99 6.04 2.00
C GLY A 37 -3.52 6.41 2.19
N GLU A 38 -2.72 5.61 2.89
CA GLU A 38 -1.28 5.86 3.10
C GLU A 38 -0.45 4.59 3.23
N PHE A 39 0.87 4.73 3.07
CA PHE A 39 1.81 3.65 3.35
C PHE A 39 2.02 3.50 4.85
N ARG A 40 1.85 2.28 5.35
CA ARG A 40 2.10 1.88 6.74
C ARG A 40 3.27 0.92 6.80
N ALA A 41 4.18 1.18 7.73
CA ALA A 41 5.22 0.24 8.08
C ALA A 41 4.60 -0.96 8.81
N VAL A 42 4.91 -2.16 8.33
CA VAL A 42 4.51 -3.42 8.99
C VAL A 42 5.60 -3.87 9.95
N THR A 43 6.86 -3.54 9.64
CA THR A 43 8.04 -3.84 10.47
C THR A 43 8.89 -2.59 10.66
N GLU A 44 9.89 -2.68 11.52
CA GLU A 44 10.80 -1.57 11.81
C GLU A 44 11.51 -1.03 10.55
N LEU A 45 11.97 -1.96 9.71
CA LEU A 45 12.62 -1.64 8.44
C LEU A 45 11.73 -0.75 7.56
N GLY A 46 10.42 -0.96 7.63
CA GLY A 46 9.44 -0.21 6.85
C GLY A 46 9.24 1.24 7.27
N ARG A 47 9.60 1.66 8.49
CA ARG A 47 9.29 3.02 8.97
C ARG A 47 9.87 4.10 8.06
N ARG A 48 11.14 3.96 7.67
CA ARG A 48 11.81 4.93 6.80
C ARG A 48 11.18 4.95 5.40
N HIS A 49 10.86 3.78 4.85
CA HIS A 49 10.22 3.64 3.54
C HIS A 49 8.80 4.23 3.53
N ALA A 50 7.99 3.92 4.53
CA ALA A 50 6.64 4.46 4.67
C ALA A 50 6.65 6.00 4.78
N LYS A 51 7.53 6.57 5.61
CA LYS A 51 7.69 8.02 5.72
C LYS A 51 8.10 8.66 4.39
N TYR A 52 9.08 8.07 3.70
CA TYR A 52 9.55 8.57 2.42
C TYR A 52 8.46 8.53 1.33
N TRP A 53 7.70 7.43 1.23
CA TRP A 53 6.61 7.33 0.26
C TRP A 53 5.43 8.22 0.60
N ASN A 54 5.08 8.39 1.89
CA ASN A 54 4.03 9.32 2.28
C ASN A 54 4.42 10.79 2.07
N SER A 55 5.72 11.12 2.02
CA SER A 55 6.17 12.48 1.68
C SER A 55 6.07 12.82 0.19
N GLN A 56 5.94 11.82 -0.69
CA GLN A 56 5.78 12.01 -2.14
C GLN A 56 4.29 12.16 -2.47
N LYS A 57 3.81 13.40 -2.41
CA LYS A 57 2.38 13.74 -2.55
C LYS A 57 1.79 13.28 -3.87
N ASP A 58 2.51 13.47 -4.96
CA ASP A 58 2.14 13.05 -6.32
C ASP A 58 1.88 11.54 -6.41
N ILE A 59 2.78 10.73 -5.84
CA ILE A 59 2.64 9.27 -5.81
C ILE A 59 1.47 8.87 -4.92
N LEU A 60 1.32 9.52 -3.76
CA LEU A 60 0.27 9.22 -2.79
C LEU A 60 -1.12 9.55 -3.34
N GLU A 61 -1.28 10.68 -4.00
CA GLU A 61 -2.52 11.09 -4.66
C GLU A 61 -2.88 10.14 -5.80
N ARG A 62 -1.90 9.78 -6.65
CA ARG A 62 -2.13 8.79 -7.70
C ARG A 62 -2.58 7.44 -7.14
N LYS A 63 -2.00 6.99 -6.03
CA LYS A 63 -2.40 5.75 -5.35
C LYS A 63 -3.81 5.84 -4.77
N ARG A 64 -4.18 6.98 -4.18
CA ARG A 64 -5.53 7.25 -3.64
C ARG A 64 -6.60 7.31 -4.71
N ALA A 65 -6.24 7.70 -5.93
CA ALA A 65 -7.17 7.78 -7.06
C ALA A 65 -7.43 6.42 -7.73
N VAL A 66 -6.70 5.36 -7.36
CA VAL A 66 -7.01 3.98 -7.79
C VAL A 66 -8.14 3.45 -6.91
N ILE A 67 -9.37 3.83 -7.24
CA ILE A 67 -10.65 3.43 -6.60
C ILE A 67 -11.73 3.25 -7.65
#